data_AF-A0A366ML20-F1
#
_entry.id   AF-A0A366ML20-F1
#
_cell.length_a   1.000
_cell.length_b   1.000
_cell.length_c   1.000
_cell.angle_alpha   90.00
_cell.angle_beta   90.00
_cell.angle_gamma   90.00
#
_symmetry.space_group_name_H-M   'P 1'
#
loop_
_entity.id
_entity.type
_entity.pdbx_description
1 polymer ?
#
loop_
_entity_poly.entity_id
_entity_poly.type
_entity_poly.pdbx_seq_one_letter_code
_entity_poly.pdbx_strand_id
1 'polypeptide(L)'
;MFTKEQIESLNKELNSKRVKNRSKGNINLSYLEGFDIFETANSIFGFGNWSYTITKLEQVSQEYNQNENVVLCYKAIVNLKVYNQTHTTFIEKEDVGFGTGISKILADANESASKEAVTDAIKRAFRSFGNQFGNSLYDKSRNLNQSDTSSTYKQESNHNQNQQRNNQYSHPNIKQNQSTSFNQYEYQSLYNLGLNIVEQNGFLIVTGDDIYSKKDSIKACGFRFDGKSKSWYKAIEQEVA
;
A
#
# COMPACT_ATOMS: atom_id res chain seq x y z
N MET A 1 -15.20 4.85 -26.32
CA MET A 1 -16.12 4.43 -25.22
C MET A 1 -16.26 2.90 -25.20
N PHE A 2 -16.49 2.30 -24.02
CA PHE A 2 -16.42 0.84 -23.81
C PHE A 2 -17.71 0.09 -24.17
N THR A 3 -17.57 -1.16 -24.63
CA THR A 3 -18.70 -2.08 -24.85
C THR A 3 -19.24 -2.63 -23.53
N LYS A 4 -20.43 -3.26 -23.59
CA LYS A 4 -21.03 -3.91 -22.41
C LYS A 4 -20.12 -5.00 -21.85
N GLU A 5 -19.53 -5.82 -22.73
CA GLU A 5 -18.62 -6.92 -22.37
C GLU A 5 -17.34 -6.41 -21.71
N GLN A 6 -16.82 -5.25 -22.16
CA GLN A 6 -15.68 -4.59 -21.54
C GLN A 6 -16.01 -4.09 -20.14
N ILE A 7 -17.16 -3.42 -19.97
CA ILE A 7 -17.62 -2.92 -18.66
C ILE A 7 -17.82 -4.08 -17.68
N GLU A 8 -18.47 -5.16 -18.12
CA GLU A 8 -18.64 -6.38 -17.31
C GLU A 8 -17.29 -6.96 -16.90
N SER A 9 -16.34 -7.05 -17.84
CA SER A 9 -14.99 -7.55 -17.56
C SER A 9 -14.27 -6.68 -16.54
N LEU A 10 -14.28 -5.35 -16.70
CA LEU A 10 -13.62 -4.41 -15.77
C LEU A 10 -14.19 -4.47 -14.34
N ASN A 11 -15.49 -4.75 -14.21
CA ASN A 11 -16.18 -4.83 -12.92
C ASN A 11 -16.03 -6.17 -12.20
N LYS A 12 -15.69 -7.25 -12.93
CA LYS A 12 -15.48 -8.58 -12.32
C LYS A 12 -14.48 -8.52 -11.17
N GLU A 13 -14.69 -9.39 -10.19
CA GLU A 13 -13.73 -9.54 -9.10
C GLU A 13 -12.36 -9.99 -9.61
N LEU A 14 -11.32 -9.51 -8.92
CA LEU A 14 -9.95 -9.86 -9.25
C LEU A 14 -9.67 -11.29 -8.75
N ASN A 15 -9.20 -12.15 -9.65
CA ASN A 15 -8.80 -13.50 -9.29
C ASN A 15 -7.57 -13.45 -8.37
N SER A 16 -7.66 -14.08 -7.19
CA SER A 16 -6.59 -14.11 -6.19
C SER A 16 -5.27 -14.68 -6.72
N LYS A 17 -5.29 -15.57 -7.73
CA LYS A 17 -4.08 -16.13 -8.36
C LYS A 17 -3.22 -15.08 -9.08
N ARG A 18 -3.82 -13.97 -9.52
CA ARG A 18 -3.12 -12.85 -10.16
C ARG A 18 -2.39 -11.97 -9.14
N VAL A 19 -2.81 -12.02 -7.87
CA VAL A 19 -2.30 -11.16 -6.81
C VAL A 19 -0.99 -11.71 -6.27
N LYS A 20 0.05 -10.87 -6.28
CA LYS A 20 1.33 -11.13 -5.63
C LYS A 20 1.42 -10.34 -4.34
N ASN A 21 2.25 -10.82 -3.42
CA ASN A 21 2.53 -10.16 -2.16
C ASN A 21 4.02 -9.92 -2.03
N ARG A 22 4.41 -8.76 -1.49
CA ARG A 22 5.79 -8.46 -1.09
C ARG A 22 5.79 -7.89 0.32
N SER A 23 6.80 -8.26 1.11
CA SER A 23 7.03 -7.67 2.42
C SER A 23 8.02 -6.52 2.30
N LYS A 24 7.66 -5.35 2.82
CA LYS A 24 8.55 -4.18 2.93
C LYS A 24 8.53 -3.71 4.38
N GLY A 25 9.59 -4.01 5.13
CA GLY A 25 9.60 -3.86 6.58
C GLY A 25 8.51 -4.73 7.21
N ASN A 26 7.66 -4.13 8.05
CA ASN A 26 6.56 -4.82 8.74
C ASN A 26 5.25 -4.83 7.94
N ILE A 27 5.25 -4.36 6.70
CA ILE A 27 4.04 -4.23 5.88
C ILE A 27 4.08 -5.24 4.74
N ASN A 28 3.00 -6.01 4.60
CA ASN A 28 2.73 -6.82 3.42
C ASN A 28 1.92 -5.99 2.41
N LEU A 29 2.42 -5.90 1.18
CA LEU A 29 1.80 -5.17 0.09
C LEU A 29 1.36 -6.14 -0.99
N SER A 30 0.07 -6.15 -1.30
CA SER A 30 -0.49 -6.87 -2.44
C SER A 30 -0.39 -6.03 -3.72
N TYR A 31 -0.02 -6.65 -4.83
CA TYR A 31 0.15 -5.99 -6.12
C TYR A 31 -0.12 -6.92 -7.30
N LEU A 32 -0.34 -6.34 -8.47
CA LEU A 32 -0.31 -7.03 -9.76
C LEU A 32 1.03 -6.78 -10.46
N GLU A 33 1.55 -7.82 -11.09
CA GLU A 33 2.78 -7.74 -11.88
C GLU A 33 2.57 -6.93 -13.16
N GLY A 34 3.64 -6.36 -13.71
CA GLY A 34 3.55 -5.55 -14.93
C GLY A 34 2.91 -6.33 -16.08
N PHE A 35 3.46 -7.49 -16.43
CA PHE A 35 3.00 -8.28 -17.57
C PHE A 35 1.50 -8.62 -17.49
N ASP A 36 1.00 -8.95 -16.30
CA ASP A 36 -0.40 -9.28 -16.06
C ASP A 36 -1.33 -8.09 -16.37
N ILE A 37 -0.89 -6.86 -16.08
CA ILE A 37 -1.60 -5.64 -16.46
C ILE A 37 -1.61 -5.44 -17.98
N PHE A 38 -0.49 -5.66 -18.67
CA PHE A 38 -0.41 -5.58 -20.14
C PHE A 38 -1.30 -6.64 -20.81
N GLU A 39 -1.25 -7.89 -20.37
CA GLU A 39 -2.07 -8.98 -20.90
C GLU A 39 -3.56 -8.72 -20.66
N THR A 40 -3.92 -8.22 -19.49
CA THR A 40 -5.31 -7.84 -19.16
C THR A 40 -5.80 -6.71 -20.04
N ALA A 41 -4.97 -5.68 -20.28
CA ALA A 41 -5.31 -4.60 -21.20
C ALA A 41 -5.50 -5.10 -22.64
N ASN A 42 -4.61 -5.97 -23.11
CA ASN A 42 -4.74 -6.61 -24.43
C ASN A 42 -6.01 -7.47 -24.53
N SER A 43 -6.37 -8.19 -23.48
CA SER A 43 -7.56 -9.04 -23.46
C SER A 43 -8.86 -8.24 -23.42
N ILE A 44 -8.93 -7.15 -22.63
CA ILE A 44 -10.16 -6.36 -22.47
C ILE A 44 -10.31 -5.35 -23.61
N PHE A 45 -9.25 -4.62 -23.94
CA PHE A 45 -9.32 -3.52 -24.91
C PHE A 45 -8.94 -3.95 -26.32
N GLY A 46 -8.04 -4.92 -26.46
CA GLY A 46 -7.44 -5.32 -27.74
C GLY A 46 -6.10 -4.65 -27.97
N PHE A 47 -5.16 -5.37 -28.62
CA PHE A 47 -3.76 -4.94 -28.80
C PHE A 47 -3.58 -3.57 -29.45
N GLY A 48 -4.49 -3.17 -30.35
CA GLY A 48 -4.43 -1.87 -31.04
C GLY A 48 -5.17 -0.74 -30.33
N ASN A 49 -5.99 -1.04 -29.33
CA ASN A 49 -6.98 -0.09 -28.80
C ASN A 49 -6.52 0.59 -27.50
N TRP A 50 -5.25 0.49 -27.14
CA TRP A 50 -4.70 1.24 -26.02
C TRP A 50 -3.24 1.60 -26.29
N SER A 51 -2.80 2.72 -25.73
CA SER A 51 -1.43 3.19 -25.84
C SER A 51 -1.06 4.00 -24.61
N TYR A 52 0.23 4.17 -24.36
CA TYR A 52 0.71 5.06 -23.31
C TYR A 52 1.86 5.92 -23.82
N THR A 53 2.02 7.09 -23.23
CA THR A 53 3.14 8.00 -23.46
C THR A 53 3.78 8.33 -22.12
N ILE A 54 5.10 8.19 -22.05
CA ILE A 54 5.88 8.67 -20.91
C ILE A 54 6.01 10.20 -21.08
N THR A 55 5.18 10.96 -20.36
CA THR A 55 5.16 12.42 -20.47
C THR A 55 6.31 13.05 -19.70
N LYS A 56 6.77 12.39 -18.63
CA LYS A 56 7.97 12.79 -17.88
C LYS A 56 8.66 11.57 -17.29
N LEU A 57 9.99 11.57 -17.29
CA LEU A 57 10.83 10.62 -16.55
C LEU A 57 12.01 11.39 -15.97
N GLU A 58 12.11 11.46 -14.65
CA GLU A 58 13.15 12.24 -13.98
C GLU A 58 13.72 11.52 -12.75
N GLN A 59 15.04 11.64 -12.57
CA GLN A 59 15.70 11.30 -11.32
C GLN A 59 15.31 12.34 -10.27
N VAL A 60 14.77 11.90 -9.13
CA VAL A 60 14.32 12.78 -8.05
C VAL A 60 15.24 12.76 -6.83
N SER A 61 16.02 11.68 -6.64
CA SER A 61 17.03 11.60 -5.60
C SER A 61 18.15 10.64 -5.97
N GLN A 62 19.31 10.87 -5.37
CA GLN A 62 20.48 10.01 -5.44
C GLN A 62 21.21 10.04 -4.12
N GLU A 63 21.51 8.87 -3.56
CA GLU A 63 22.27 8.71 -2.32
C GLU A 63 23.12 7.43 -2.36
N TYR A 64 23.97 7.26 -1.35
CA TYR A 64 24.69 6.02 -1.11
C TYR A 64 24.21 5.41 0.20
N ASN A 65 23.93 4.10 0.20
CA ASN A 65 23.55 3.40 1.42
C ASN A 65 24.81 2.94 2.21
N GLN A 66 24.59 2.31 3.38
CA GLN A 66 25.67 1.83 4.26
C GLN A 66 26.61 0.81 3.60
N ASN A 67 26.19 0.17 2.51
CA ASN A 67 26.97 -0.81 1.75
C ASN A 67 27.65 -0.19 0.51
N GLU A 68 27.69 1.14 0.43
CA GLU A 68 28.22 1.91 -0.70
C GLU A 68 27.51 1.64 -2.04
N ASN A 69 26.30 1.09 -2.01
CA ASN A 69 25.47 1.01 -3.21
C ASN A 69 24.91 2.41 -3.50
N VAL A 70 24.88 2.81 -4.77
CA VAL A 70 24.08 3.95 -5.18
C VAL A 70 22.61 3.57 -5.17
N VAL A 71 21.81 4.46 -4.59
CA VAL A 71 20.35 4.37 -4.50
C VAL A 71 19.78 5.53 -5.30
N LEU A 72 19.06 5.20 -6.38
CA LEU A 72 18.41 6.18 -7.25
C LEU A 72 16.89 6.05 -7.12
N CYS A 73 16.21 7.17 -7.04
CA CYS A 73 14.76 7.23 -7.16
C CYS A 73 14.39 7.97 -8.44
N TYR A 74 13.51 7.36 -9.22
CA TYR A 74 12.94 7.95 -10.41
C TYR A 74 11.44 8.16 -10.23
N LYS A 75 10.95 9.24 -10.83
CA LYS A 75 9.52 9.53 -10.98
C LYS A 75 9.18 9.55 -12.46
N ALA A 76 8.14 8.81 -12.84
CA ALA A 76 7.56 8.84 -14.17
C ALA A 76 6.14 9.42 -14.11
N ILE A 77 5.76 10.19 -15.13
CA ILE A 77 4.36 10.56 -15.40
C ILE A 77 3.99 9.87 -16.71
N VAL A 78 2.89 9.13 -16.70
CA VAL A 78 2.41 8.39 -17.87
C VAL A 78 0.99 8.80 -18.19
N ASN A 79 0.77 9.21 -19.44
CA ASN A 79 -0.56 9.40 -20.02
C ASN A 79 -0.96 8.13 -20.78
N LEU A 80 -2.04 7.49 -20.34
CA LEU A 80 -2.59 6.26 -20.87
C LEU A 80 -3.89 6.57 -21.62
N LYS A 81 -4.01 6.10 -22.86
CA LYS A 81 -5.19 6.26 -23.71
C LYS A 81 -5.78 4.91 -24.06
N VAL A 82 -7.10 4.80 -23.97
CA VAL A 82 -7.86 3.63 -24.42
C VAL A 82 -8.91 4.07 -25.43
N TYR A 83 -8.82 3.53 -26.63
CA TYR A 83 -9.65 3.87 -27.79
C TYR A 83 -10.87 2.95 -27.87
N ASN A 84 -11.93 3.39 -28.54
CA ASN A 84 -12.92 2.45 -29.06
C ASN A 84 -12.38 1.69 -30.28
N GLN A 85 -13.10 0.64 -30.68
CA GLN A 85 -12.72 -0.22 -31.81
C GLN A 85 -12.53 0.52 -33.14
N THR A 86 -13.21 1.65 -33.35
CA THR A 86 -13.08 2.46 -34.57
C THR A 86 -12.06 3.58 -34.45
N HIS A 87 -11.34 3.70 -33.32
CA HIS A 87 -10.37 4.76 -33.03
C HIS A 87 -10.91 6.20 -33.19
N THR A 88 -12.22 6.38 -33.11
CA THR A 88 -12.90 7.68 -33.24
C THR A 88 -13.01 8.41 -31.91
N THR A 89 -13.00 7.68 -30.80
CA THR A 89 -13.07 8.24 -29.44
C THR A 89 -12.08 7.53 -28.52
N PHE A 90 -11.60 8.22 -27.49
CA PHE A 90 -10.73 7.64 -26.48
C PHE A 90 -11.06 8.18 -25.09
N ILE A 91 -10.61 7.44 -24.07
CA ILE A 91 -10.55 7.86 -22.68
C ILE A 91 -9.07 7.96 -22.32
N GLU A 92 -8.69 9.02 -21.62
CA GLU A 92 -7.33 9.22 -21.14
C GLU A 92 -7.27 9.26 -19.60
N LYS A 93 -6.16 8.74 -19.08
CA LYS A 93 -5.83 8.70 -17.65
C LYS A 93 -4.36 9.03 -17.51
N GLU A 94 -4.03 9.90 -16.58
CA GLU A 94 -2.65 10.20 -16.22
C GLU A 94 -2.42 9.82 -14.76
N ASP A 95 -1.28 9.20 -14.49
CA ASP A 95 -0.84 8.95 -13.12
C ASP A 95 0.69 9.04 -13.04
N VAL A 96 1.18 9.11 -11.81
CA VAL A 96 2.59 9.16 -11.46
C VAL A 96 3.03 7.78 -10.96
N GLY A 97 4.25 7.38 -11.27
CA GLY A 97 4.88 6.18 -10.74
C GLY A 97 6.26 6.46 -10.19
N PHE A 98 6.68 5.63 -9.23
CA PHE A 98 8.01 5.72 -8.64
C PHE A 98 8.76 4.40 -8.75
N GLY A 99 10.07 4.50 -8.96
CA GLY A 99 10.97 3.35 -9.02
C GLY A 99 12.24 3.60 -8.24
N THR A 100 12.79 2.55 -7.65
CA THR A 100 14.01 2.62 -6.84
C THR A 100 15.03 1.60 -7.34
N GLY A 101 16.18 2.10 -7.78
CA GLY A 101 17.30 1.27 -8.21
C GLY A 101 18.40 1.28 -7.16
N ILE A 102 18.88 0.11 -6.77
CA ILE A 102 19.95 -0.05 -5.79
C ILE A 102 21.01 -0.98 -6.39
N SER A 103 22.20 -0.43 -6.66
CA SER A 103 23.32 -1.23 -7.19
C SER A 103 24.65 -0.60 -6.80
N LYS A 104 25.74 -1.37 -6.87
CA LYS A 104 27.10 -0.80 -6.85
C LYS A 104 27.42 -0.07 -8.15
N ILE A 105 26.77 -0.45 -9.24
CA ILE A 105 26.98 0.10 -10.58
C ILE A 105 25.89 1.13 -10.86
N LEU A 106 26.30 2.36 -11.17
CA LEU A 106 25.38 3.47 -11.44
C LEU A 106 24.44 3.20 -12.62
N ALA A 107 24.93 2.54 -13.66
CA ALA A 107 24.13 2.18 -14.83
C ALA A 107 22.97 1.24 -14.46
N ASP A 108 23.23 0.19 -13.69
CA ASP A 108 22.22 -0.78 -13.26
C ASP A 108 21.17 -0.16 -12.34
N ALA A 109 21.59 0.75 -11.44
CA ALA A 109 20.67 1.49 -10.59
C ALA A 109 19.78 2.43 -11.43
N ASN A 110 20.32 3.09 -12.45
CA ASN A 110 19.56 3.93 -13.38
C ASN A 110 18.54 3.09 -14.17
N GLU A 111 18.98 1.98 -14.73
CA GLU A 111 18.16 1.07 -15.53
C GLU A 111 16.98 0.52 -14.70
N SER A 112 17.25 0.00 -13.50
CA SER A 112 16.22 -0.55 -12.63
C SER A 112 15.23 0.50 -12.14
N ALA A 113 15.72 1.65 -11.63
CA ALA A 113 14.86 2.72 -11.12
C ALA A 113 13.93 3.28 -12.20
N SER A 114 14.46 3.57 -13.39
CA SER A 114 13.69 4.15 -14.48
C SER A 114 12.64 3.19 -15.02
N LYS A 115 12.98 1.91 -15.20
CA LYS A 115 12.03 0.86 -15.65
C LYS A 115 10.92 0.62 -14.64
N GLU A 116 11.24 0.57 -13.34
CA GLU A 116 10.23 0.41 -12.29
C GLU A 116 9.29 1.62 -12.25
N ALA A 117 9.81 2.85 -12.32
CA ALA A 117 8.99 4.06 -12.27
C ALA A 117 7.95 4.12 -13.40
N VAL A 118 8.36 3.81 -14.63
CA VAL A 118 7.45 3.76 -15.78
C VAL A 118 6.40 2.66 -15.61
N THR A 119 6.83 1.47 -15.20
CA THR A 119 5.91 0.34 -14.99
C THR A 119 4.89 0.67 -13.90
N ASP A 120 5.32 1.25 -12.78
CA ASP A 120 4.44 1.65 -11.69
C ASP A 120 3.41 2.70 -12.16
N ALA A 121 3.83 3.72 -12.92
CA ALA A 121 2.94 4.73 -13.47
C ALA A 121 1.86 4.13 -14.38
N ILE A 122 2.25 3.20 -15.26
CA ILE A 122 1.33 2.47 -16.15
C ILE A 122 0.31 1.68 -15.33
N LYS A 123 0.76 0.90 -14.33
CA LYS A 123 -0.14 0.11 -13.48
C LYS A 123 -1.14 0.99 -12.74
N ARG A 124 -0.70 2.14 -12.24
CA ARG A 124 -1.54 3.11 -11.52
C ARG A 124 -2.54 3.79 -12.44
N ALA A 125 -2.14 4.20 -13.64
CA ALA A 125 -3.06 4.74 -14.64
C ALA A 125 -4.14 3.69 -15.00
N PHE A 126 -3.75 2.43 -15.22
CA PHE A 126 -4.70 1.35 -15.51
C PHE A 126 -5.67 1.05 -14.37
N ARG A 127 -5.22 1.13 -13.12
CA ARG A 127 -6.04 0.90 -11.92
C ARG A 127 -7.35 1.69 -11.96
N SER A 128 -7.33 2.91 -12.51
CA SER A 128 -8.50 3.77 -12.60
C SER A 128 -9.62 3.25 -13.52
N PHE A 129 -9.37 2.20 -14.31
CA PHE A 129 -10.38 1.57 -15.17
C PHE A 129 -11.18 0.46 -14.49
N GLY A 130 -10.72 -0.12 -13.39
CA GLY A 130 -11.51 -1.11 -12.66
C GLY A 130 -10.73 -2.16 -11.88
N ASN A 131 -11.47 -3.13 -11.34
CA ASN A 131 -10.93 -4.15 -10.43
C ASN A 131 -9.93 -5.09 -11.10
N GLN A 132 -10.10 -5.34 -12.41
CA GLN A 132 -9.16 -6.17 -13.18
C GLN A 132 -7.74 -5.59 -13.25
N PHE A 133 -7.57 -4.30 -12.95
CA PHE A 133 -6.27 -3.63 -12.86
C PHE A 133 -5.86 -3.33 -11.41
N GLY A 134 -6.43 -4.05 -10.45
CA GLY A 134 -5.98 -4.01 -9.05
C GLY A 134 -6.63 -2.92 -8.20
N ASN A 135 -7.72 -2.28 -8.66
CA ASN A 135 -8.38 -1.24 -7.85
C ASN A 135 -8.86 -1.78 -6.49
N SER A 136 -9.40 -3.01 -6.46
CA SER A 136 -9.87 -3.68 -5.25
C SER A 136 -8.76 -3.98 -4.23
N LEU A 137 -7.48 -4.02 -4.63
CA LEU A 137 -6.35 -4.26 -3.71
C LEU A 137 -6.14 -3.10 -2.73
N TYR A 138 -6.68 -1.92 -3.05
CA TYR A 138 -6.60 -0.73 -2.20
C TYR A 138 -7.76 -0.66 -1.19
N ASP A 139 -8.74 -1.55 -1.31
CA ASP A 139 -9.85 -1.65 -0.38
C ASP A 139 -9.40 -2.37 0.91
N LYS A 140 -9.12 -1.59 1.95
CA LYS A 140 -8.68 -2.10 3.25
C LYS A 140 -9.75 -2.91 3.99
N SER A 141 -11.04 -2.72 3.65
CA SER A 141 -12.12 -3.50 4.26
C SER A 141 -12.05 -4.99 3.88
N ARG A 142 -11.52 -5.30 2.69
CA ARG A 142 -11.38 -6.68 2.19
C ARG A 142 -10.18 -7.41 2.78
N ASN A 143 -9.12 -6.68 3.13
CA ASN A 143 -7.92 -7.24 3.75
C ASN A 143 -8.16 -7.70 5.19
N LEU A 144 -9.15 -7.13 5.90
CA LEU A 144 -9.55 -7.55 7.25
C LEU A 144 -10.19 -8.95 7.27
N ASN A 145 -10.75 -9.42 6.15
CA ASN A 145 -11.43 -10.71 6.04
C ASN A 145 -10.51 -11.85 5.56
N GLN A 146 -9.27 -11.58 5.19
CA GLN A 146 -8.32 -12.59 4.71
C GLN A 146 -7.37 -13.15 5.77
N SER A 147 -7.42 -12.65 7.02
CA SER A 147 -6.60 -13.15 8.12
C SER A 147 -7.05 -14.52 8.69
N ASP A 148 -8.19 -15.06 8.28
CA ASP A 148 -8.74 -16.30 8.86
C ASP A 148 -8.49 -17.58 8.05
N THR A 149 -7.85 -17.53 6.88
CA THR A 149 -7.59 -18.75 6.07
C THR A 149 -6.17 -19.27 6.29
N SER A 150 -5.93 -19.80 7.49
CA SER A 150 -4.70 -20.50 7.85
C SER A 150 -4.63 -21.89 7.17
N SER A 151 -3.70 -22.01 6.23
CA SER A 151 -2.72 -23.10 6.09
C SER A 151 -3.17 -24.57 6.15
N THR A 152 -3.23 -25.23 5.00
CA THR A 152 -2.88 -26.66 4.88
C THR A 152 -1.99 -26.86 3.65
N TYR A 153 -0.66 -26.86 3.80
CA TYR A 153 0.22 -27.60 2.89
C TYR A 153 1.45 -28.13 3.64
N LYS A 154 1.73 -29.40 3.33
CA LYS A 154 2.69 -30.30 3.97
C LYS A 154 4.14 -29.87 3.71
N GLN A 155 4.97 -30.12 4.72
CA GLN A 155 6.42 -29.98 4.70
C GLN A 155 7.07 -31.06 3.84
N GLU A 156 8.02 -30.66 2.99
CA GLU A 156 9.16 -31.50 2.63
C GLU A 156 10.46 -30.70 2.85
N SER A 157 11.41 -31.41 3.43
CA SER A 157 12.59 -30.94 4.16
C SER A 157 13.79 -30.71 3.25
N ASN A 158 14.62 -29.69 3.54
CA ASN A 158 16.07 -29.85 3.64
C ASN A 158 16.78 -28.64 4.31
N HIS A 159 17.77 -28.97 5.14
CA HIS A 159 18.63 -28.13 6.00
C HIS A 159 19.31 -26.93 5.31
N ASN A 160 19.57 -25.79 5.96
CA ASN A 160 20.60 -25.63 7.00
C ASN A 160 20.40 -24.41 7.92
N GLN A 161 20.94 -24.55 9.14
CA GLN A 161 20.75 -23.70 10.31
C GLN A 161 21.52 -22.37 10.26
N ASN A 162 20.93 -21.30 10.80
CA ASN A 162 21.58 -20.52 11.85
C ASN A 162 20.54 -19.80 12.72
N GLN A 163 20.70 -19.99 14.03
CA GLN A 163 19.77 -19.64 15.09
C GLN A 163 19.87 -18.16 15.47
N GLN A 164 18.74 -17.46 15.56
CA GLN A 164 18.54 -16.40 16.58
C GLN A 164 17.12 -16.49 17.15
N ARG A 165 17.07 -16.61 18.48
CA ARG A 165 15.88 -16.80 19.32
C ARG A 165 14.91 -15.63 19.16
N ASN A 166 13.64 -15.92 18.91
CA ASN A 166 12.54 -14.98 19.14
C ASN A 166 11.57 -15.55 20.18
N ASN A 167 11.38 -14.79 21.26
CA ASN A 167 10.36 -15.02 22.27
C ASN A 167 8.97 -14.85 21.65
N GLN A 168 8.15 -15.90 21.72
CA GLN A 168 6.73 -15.83 21.44
C GLN A 168 6.03 -15.08 22.59
N TYR A 169 5.51 -13.89 22.29
CA TYR A 169 4.48 -13.27 23.11
C TYR A 169 3.12 -13.49 22.44
N SER A 170 2.34 -14.41 23.00
CA SER A 170 0.94 -14.64 22.67
C SER A 170 0.13 -13.40 23.06
N HIS A 171 -0.56 -12.77 22.11
CA HIS A 171 -1.53 -11.73 22.41
C HIS A 171 -2.90 -12.36 22.76
N PRO A 172 -3.58 -11.91 23.82
CA PRO A 172 -4.93 -12.30 24.12
C PRO A 172 -5.93 -11.61 23.17
N ASN A 173 -6.92 -12.38 22.70
CA ASN A 173 -8.06 -11.91 21.94
C ASN A 173 -8.83 -10.83 22.71
N ILE A 174 -8.94 -9.61 22.15
CA ILE A 174 -9.90 -8.60 22.62
C ILE A 174 -11.09 -8.59 21.66
N LYS A 175 -12.21 -9.10 22.16
CA LYS A 175 -13.52 -9.05 21.51
C LYS A 175 -13.99 -7.60 21.40
N GLN A 176 -14.45 -7.22 20.21
CA GLN A 176 -15.20 -5.99 19.96
C GLN A 176 -16.43 -5.91 20.85
N ASN A 177 -16.61 -4.79 21.54
CA ASN A 177 -17.89 -4.16 21.85
C ASN A 177 -17.64 -2.87 22.62
N GLN A 178 -17.55 -1.72 21.94
CA GLN A 178 -17.90 -0.41 22.47
C GLN A 178 -17.94 0.62 21.34
N SER A 179 -19.06 1.33 21.22
CA SER A 179 -19.27 2.48 20.36
C SER A 179 -18.42 3.65 20.85
N THR A 180 -17.26 3.87 20.24
CA THR A 180 -16.41 5.03 20.55
C THR A 180 -16.88 6.26 19.78
N SER A 181 -16.88 7.42 20.45
CA SER A 181 -17.35 8.70 19.91
C SER A 181 -16.36 9.38 18.94
N PHE A 182 -15.23 8.73 18.64
CA PHE A 182 -14.17 9.23 17.78
C PHE A 182 -13.85 8.26 16.64
N ASN A 183 -13.37 8.82 15.52
CA ASN A 183 -12.96 8.02 14.37
C ASN A 183 -11.66 7.27 14.70
N GLN A 184 -11.76 5.96 14.94
CA GLN A 184 -10.63 5.10 15.28
C GLN A 184 -9.53 5.09 14.18
N TYR A 185 -9.88 5.43 12.93
CA TYR A 185 -8.92 5.51 11.82
C TYR A 185 -7.98 6.72 11.91
N GLU A 186 -8.31 7.75 12.69
CA GLU A 186 -7.47 8.95 12.87
C GLU A 186 -6.13 8.62 13.55
N TYR A 187 -6.11 7.60 14.40
CA TYR A 187 -4.94 7.27 15.25
C TYR A 187 -4.28 5.94 14.90
N GLN A 188 -4.48 5.44 13.68
CA GLN A 188 -3.92 4.18 13.22
C GLN A 188 -2.40 4.08 13.38
N SER A 189 -1.68 5.19 13.25
CA SER A 189 -0.24 5.27 13.47
C SER A 189 0.15 4.89 14.91
N LEU A 190 -0.67 5.20 15.91
CA LEU A 190 -0.42 4.87 17.32
C LEU A 190 -0.72 3.39 17.60
N TYR A 191 -1.80 2.84 17.04
CA TYR A 191 -2.10 1.40 17.13
C TYR A 191 -1.00 0.54 16.52
N ASN A 192 -0.44 0.95 15.39
CA ASN A 192 0.67 0.25 14.75
C ASN A 192 1.97 0.25 15.59
N LEU A 193 2.09 1.18 16.55
CA LEU A 193 3.18 1.23 17.52
C LEU A 193 2.88 0.42 18.79
N GLY A 194 1.78 -0.34 18.82
CA GLY A 194 1.35 -1.10 19.99
C GLY A 194 0.78 -0.23 21.11
N LEU A 195 0.33 0.98 20.79
CA LEU A 195 -0.38 1.86 21.71
C LEU A 195 -1.89 1.72 21.52
N ASN A 196 -2.65 1.90 22.58
CA ASN A 196 -4.11 1.89 22.57
C ASN A 196 -4.63 3.28 22.94
N ILE A 197 -5.87 3.56 22.58
CA ILE A 197 -6.55 4.81 22.92
C ILE A 197 -7.86 4.45 23.59
N VAL A 198 -8.05 5.01 24.78
CA VAL A 198 -9.22 4.77 25.62
C VAL A 198 -9.91 6.10 25.85
N GLU A 199 -11.23 6.12 25.73
CA GLU A 199 -12.05 7.28 26.07
C GLU A 199 -12.35 7.28 27.57
N GLN A 200 -12.01 8.37 28.25
CA GLN A 200 -12.28 8.53 29.68
C GLN A 200 -12.63 9.99 29.98
N ASN A 201 -13.80 10.22 30.57
CA ASN A 201 -14.27 11.54 31.02
C ASN A 201 -14.23 12.64 29.93
N GLY A 202 -14.54 12.31 28.67
CA GLY A 202 -14.52 13.27 27.54
C GLY A 202 -13.13 13.52 26.94
N PHE A 203 -12.13 12.74 27.34
CA PHE A 203 -10.78 12.78 26.79
C PHE A 203 -10.40 11.43 26.20
N LEU A 204 -9.62 11.47 25.12
CA LEU A 204 -8.89 10.34 24.59
C LEU A 204 -7.57 10.21 25.36
N ILE A 205 -7.27 9.03 25.91
CA ILE A 205 -6.06 8.74 26.67
C ILE A 205 -5.27 7.64 25.97
N VAL A 206 -3.98 7.86 25.76
CA VAL A 206 -3.08 6.86 25.16
C VAL A 206 -2.54 5.93 26.24
N THR A 207 -2.70 4.62 26.04
CA THR A 207 -2.22 3.55 26.92
C THR A 207 -1.37 2.53 26.15
N GLY A 208 -0.55 1.72 26.82
CA GLY A 208 0.31 0.72 26.19
C GLY A 208 1.76 0.75 26.65
N ASP A 209 2.55 -0.18 26.11
CA ASP A 209 3.94 -0.37 26.53
C ASP A 209 4.88 0.65 25.91
N ASP A 210 5.88 1.07 26.70
CA ASP A 210 6.95 1.97 26.30
C ASP A 210 6.45 3.29 25.67
N ILE A 211 5.38 3.86 26.24
CA ILE A 211 4.75 5.11 25.79
C ILE A 211 5.76 6.28 25.66
N TYR A 212 6.74 6.35 26.57
CA TYR A 212 7.67 7.46 26.62
C TYR A 212 8.69 7.46 25.48
N SER A 213 9.07 6.29 24.96
CA SER A 213 9.93 6.21 23.77
C SER A 213 9.19 6.62 22.49
N LYS A 214 7.86 6.52 22.49
CA LYS A 214 6.96 6.83 21.35
C LYS A 214 6.38 8.26 21.40
N LYS A 215 6.91 9.12 22.27
CA LYS A 215 6.38 10.48 22.54
C LYS A 215 6.19 11.36 21.30
N ASP A 216 7.08 11.25 20.30
CA ASP A 216 7.04 12.12 19.13
C ASP A 216 5.90 11.74 18.19
N SER A 217 5.63 10.44 18.04
CA SER A 217 4.47 9.92 17.33
C SER A 217 3.15 10.30 18.02
N ILE A 218 3.12 10.23 19.36
CA ILE A 218 1.93 10.62 20.16
C ILE A 218 1.63 12.13 20.01
N LYS A 219 2.66 12.98 20.06
CA LYS A 219 2.52 14.43 19.82
C LYS A 219 2.04 14.75 18.41
N ALA A 220 2.54 14.03 17.39
CA ALA A 220 2.14 14.24 16.00
C ALA A 220 0.64 14.00 15.77
N CYS A 221 0.01 13.15 16.57
CA CYS A 221 -1.43 12.90 16.57
C CYS A 221 -2.25 13.91 17.41
N GLY A 222 -1.61 14.96 17.94
CA GLY A 222 -2.29 16.04 18.66
C GLY A 222 -2.49 15.82 20.16
N PHE A 223 -2.01 14.71 20.74
CA PHE A 223 -2.08 14.47 22.19
C PHE A 223 -1.11 15.39 22.95
N ARG A 224 -1.46 15.67 24.21
CA ARG A 224 -0.68 16.48 25.17
C ARG A 224 -0.33 15.62 26.38
N PHE A 225 0.82 15.87 27.00
CA PHE A 225 1.25 15.14 28.19
C PHE A 225 0.81 15.89 29.46
N ASP A 226 0.15 15.19 30.38
CA ASP A 226 -0.10 15.69 31.74
C ASP A 226 0.94 15.12 32.71
N GLY A 227 1.73 16.01 33.31
CA GLY A 227 2.77 15.64 34.28
C GLY A 227 2.23 15.13 35.61
N LYS A 228 0.98 15.44 35.99
CA LYS A 228 0.37 14.98 37.25
C LYS A 228 -0.14 13.55 37.13
N SER A 229 -0.89 13.24 36.07
CA SER A 229 -1.40 11.88 35.81
C SER A 229 -0.42 11.00 35.02
N LYS A 230 0.72 11.54 34.59
CA LYS A 230 1.73 10.85 33.75
C LYS A 230 1.15 10.19 32.50
N SER A 231 0.14 10.83 31.90
CA SER A 231 -0.65 10.27 30.80
C SER A 231 -0.73 11.23 29.62
N TRP A 232 -0.91 10.68 28.43
CA TRP A 232 -1.12 11.45 27.20
C TRP A 232 -2.61 11.56 26.90
N TYR A 233 -3.11 12.78 26.69
CA TYR A 233 -4.53 13.04 26.51
C TYR A 233 -4.84 14.00 25.35
N LYS A 234 -6.03 13.88 24.77
CA LYS A 234 -6.60 14.81 23.76
C LYS A 234 -8.10 14.99 24.06
N ALA A 235 -8.62 16.21 24.04
CA ALA A 235 -10.05 16.45 24.23
C ALA A 235 -10.85 15.96 23.01
N ILE A 236 -12.05 15.41 23.25
CA ILE A 236 -12.98 15.06 22.17
C ILE A 236 -13.75 16.33 21.80
N GLU A 237 -13.54 16.85 20.59
CA GLU A 237 -14.31 17.98 20.09
C GLU A 237 -15.73 17.52 19.79
N GLN A 238 -16.72 18.04 20.54
CA GLN A 238 -18.12 17.92 20.15
C GLN A 238 -18.35 18.88 18.99
N GLU A 239 -18.61 18.36 17.79
CA GLU A 239 -19.14 19.18 16.70
C GLU A 239 -20.47 19.78 17.16
N VAL A 240 -20.48 21.08 17.44
CA VAL A 240 -21.70 21.85 17.64
C VAL A 240 -22.38 21.94 16.28
N ALA A 241 -23.59 21.40 16.19
CA ALA A 241 -24.45 21.41 15.01
C ALA A 241 -24.72 22.82 14.46
#